data_AF-M5BJ87-F1
#
_entry.id   AF-M5BJ87-F1
#
_cell.length_a   1.000
_cell.length_b   1.000
_cell.length_c   1.000
_cell.angle_alpha   90.00
_cell.angle_beta   90.00
_cell.angle_gamma   90.00
#
_symmetry.space_group_name_H-M   'P 1'
#
loop_
_entity.id
_entity.type
_entity.pdbx_description
1 polymer ?
#
loop_
_entity_poly.entity_id
_entity_poly.type
_entity_poly.pdbx_seq_one_letter_code
_entity_poly.pdbx_strand_id
1 'polypeptide(L)'
;MASGPELTFNPDTIMSIDPWLEPNLPALSERRGHFDHVKHNILSSEGSYDAFTKGYKRFGLNVQNDNSVTYTEWAPNAVEASLIGDFNNWDRGTHKMTKDQYGVWNLTIPSNNGACPIPHDSKVKISMVLPHGERIERLPAWITRVTQDLSVSPIYDARFWNPPAEQTYKFKHPRPPKVTSARIYEAHVGISSPEPRVATYKEFTVNILPRIKNLGYNVIQLMAVMEHAYYASFGYQVTSFFAASSRYGTPDELKELIDTAHSMGITVLLDVVHSHACKNVLDGINQFDGTDHLYFHGGGRGYHELWDSRLFNYSHHEVLRFLLSNLRFWLEEYQFDGFRFDGVTSMMYVHHGIGTGFSGGYHEYFGPGADNEAIVYLMIANDMIHQLYPNALTIAEDVSGMPLLCVPIEKGGMGFDYRLAMAVPDMWIKLLKEKSDDEWDMNNIVHTLTNRRYREKTVSYAESHDQALVGDKTLAFWLMDKEMCE
;
A
#
# COMPACT_ATOMS: atom_id res chain seq x y z
N MET A 1 -22.88 40.72 -10.62
CA MET A 1 -21.92 39.67 -11.01
C MET A 1 -20.99 39.46 -9.83
N ALA A 2 -21.32 38.51 -8.97
CA ALA A 2 -20.43 38.12 -7.88
C ALA A 2 -19.23 37.42 -8.52
N SER A 3 -18.02 37.92 -8.28
CA SER A 3 -16.79 37.22 -8.62
C SER A 3 -16.84 35.86 -7.93
N GLY A 4 -16.88 34.78 -8.72
CA GLY A 4 -16.78 33.42 -8.21
C GLY A 4 -15.46 33.23 -7.44
N PRO A 5 -15.33 32.12 -6.68
CA PRO A 5 -14.09 31.81 -5.96
C PRO A 5 -12.90 31.84 -6.91
N GLU A 6 -11.81 32.51 -6.49
CA GLU A 6 -10.58 32.62 -7.27
C GLU A 6 -9.99 31.21 -7.47
N LEU A 7 -9.79 30.81 -8.73
CA LEU A 7 -9.28 29.49 -9.06
C LEU A 7 -7.77 29.43 -8.81
N THR A 8 -7.31 28.36 -8.16
CA THR A 8 -5.90 28.12 -7.83
C THR A 8 -5.07 27.63 -9.04
N PHE A 9 -5.70 27.40 -10.18
CA PHE A 9 -5.09 26.92 -11.41
C PHE A 9 -5.76 27.55 -12.65
N ASN A 10 -5.11 27.43 -13.81
CA ASN A 10 -5.71 27.87 -15.08
C ASN A 10 -6.81 26.87 -15.52
N PRO A 11 -8.11 27.27 -15.49
CA PRO A 11 -9.23 26.38 -15.83
C PRO A 11 -9.15 25.82 -17.24
N ASP A 12 -8.55 26.55 -18.18
CA ASP A 12 -8.38 26.10 -19.57
C ASP A 12 -7.58 24.79 -19.66
N THR A 13 -6.67 24.55 -18.71
CA THR A 13 -5.88 23.32 -18.65
C THR A 13 -6.78 22.10 -18.49
N ILE A 14 -7.72 22.16 -17.54
CA ILE A 14 -8.66 21.07 -17.26
C ILE A 14 -9.72 20.98 -18.35
N MET A 15 -10.30 22.10 -18.75
CA MET A 15 -11.34 22.13 -19.79
C MET A 15 -10.81 21.65 -21.16
N SER A 16 -9.51 21.83 -21.43
CA SER A 16 -8.89 21.27 -22.64
C SER A 16 -8.82 19.74 -22.64
N ILE A 17 -8.82 19.12 -21.45
CA ILE A 17 -8.86 17.67 -21.25
C ILE A 17 -10.30 17.18 -21.34
N ASP A 18 -11.19 17.84 -20.62
CA ASP A 18 -12.59 17.48 -20.52
C ASP A 18 -13.47 18.71 -20.20
N PRO A 19 -14.17 19.27 -21.19
CA PRO A 19 -15.03 20.45 -21.01
C PRO A 19 -16.19 20.22 -20.03
N TRP A 20 -16.63 18.97 -19.83
CA TRP A 20 -17.75 18.67 -18.92
C TRP A 20 -17.40 18.86 -17.44
N LEU A 21 -16.12 19.10 -17.13
CA LEU A 21 -15.66 19.44 -15.79
C LEU A 21 -15.89 20.90 -15.40
N GLU A 22 -16.35 21.78 -16.31
CA GLU A 22 -16.61 23.20 -16.03
C GLU A 22 -17.45 23.42 -14.74
N PRO A 23 -18.57 22.70 -14.50
CA PRO A 23 -19.36 22.88 -13.28
C PRO A 23 -18.61 22.45 -11.99
N ASN A 24 -17.54 21.67 -12.12
CA ASN A 24 -16.79 21.06 -11.03
C ASN A 24 -15.45 21.78 -10.77
N LEU A 25 -15.13 22.83 -11.52
CA LEU A 25 -13.92 23.64 -11.33
C LEU A 25 -13.76 24.16 -9.88
N PRO A 26 -14.81 24.57 -9.15
CA PRO A 26 -14.66 24.97 -7.75
C PRO A 26 -14.13 23.84 -6.85
N ALA A 27 -14.67 22.63 -6.98
CA ALA A 27 -14.24 21.46 -6.20
C ALA A 27 -12.80 21.05 -6.55
N LEU A 28 -12.43 21.13 -7.84
CA LEU A 28 -11.05 20.91 -8.28
C LEU A 28 -10.09 21.98 -7.73
N SER A 29 -10.54 23.24 -7.62
CA SER A 29 -9.75 24.35 -7.08
C SER A 29 -9.52 24.20 -5.59
N GLU A 30 -10.55 23.78 -4.85
CA GLU A 30 -10.45 23.44 -3.44
C GLU A 30 -9.46 22.29 -3.21
N ARG A 31 -9.59 21.18 -3.94
CA ARG A 31 -8.64 20.06 -3.88
C ARG A 31 -7.21 20.49 -4.16
N ARG A 32 -7.03 21.35 -5.18
CA ARG A 32 -5.71 21.90 -5.50
C ARG A 32 -5.15 22.76 -4.37
N GLY A 33 -5.99 23.61 -3.76
CA GLY A 33 -5.60 24.41 -2.59
C GLY A 33 -5.17 23.55 -1.41
N HIS A 34 -5.88 22.46 -1.12
CA HIS A 34 -5.49 21.50 -0.07
C HIS A 34 -4.17 20.79 -0.41
N PHE A 35 -4.00 20.34 -1.65
CA PHE A 35 -2.74 19.75 -2.11
C PHE A 35 -1.55 20.71 -1.93
N ASP A 36 -1.69 21.97 -2.39
CA ASP A 36 -0.62 22.96 -2.28
C ASP A 36 -0.32 23.28 -0.80
N HIS A 37 -1.33 23.33 0.06
CA HIS A 37 -1.16 23.51 1.50
C HIS A 37 -0.40 22.35 2.15
N VAL A 38 -0.81 21.10 1.89
CA VAL A 38 -0.15 19.91 2.44
C VAL A 38 1.29 19.81 1.94
N LYS A 39 1.52 20.04 0.63
CA LYS A 39 2.86 20.09 0.04
C LYS A 39 3.71 21.18 0.71
N HIS A 40 3.17 22.38 0.90
CA HIS A 40 3.87 23.46 1.59
C HIS A 40 4.25 23.08 3.03
N ASN A 41 3.34 22.45 3.78
CA ASN A 41 3.62 22.00 5.15
C ASN A 41 4.75 20.96 5.18
N ILE A 42 4.75 19.99 4.25
CA ILE A 42 5.83 18.99 4.14
C ILE A 42 7.16 19.66 3.83
N LEU A 43 7.18 20.57 2.84
CA LEU A 43 8.41 21.23 2.41
C LEU A 43 8.94 22.22 3.45
N SER A 44 8.07 22.88 4.21
CA SER A 44 8.48 23.81 5.26
C SER A 44 8.95 23.12 6.54
N SER A 45 8.41 21.93 6.87
CA SER A 45 8.81 21.19 8.06
C SER A 45 10.08 20.36 7.88
N GLU A 46 10.27 19.70 6.73
CA GLU A 46 11.40 18.78 6.49
C GLU A 46 12.29 19.22 5.30
N GLY A 47 11.99 20.33 4.64
CA GLY A 47 12.79 20.90 3.54
C GLY A 47 12.54 20.28 2.16
N SER A 48 12.18 19.00 2.08
CA SER A 48 11.91 18.30 0.82
C SER A 48 11.11 17.01 1.02
N TYR A 49 10.51 16.48 -0.06
CA TYR A 49 9.98 15.11 -0.04
C TYR A 49 11.07 14.07 0.28
N ASP A 50 12.30 14.27 -0.20
CA ASP A 50 13.38 13.30 0.03
C ASP A 50 13.69 13.14 1.53
N ALA A 51 13.69 14.24 2.29
CA ALA A 51 13.85 14.19 3.74
C ALA A 51 12.61 13.65 4.45
N PHE A 52 11.42 14.15 4.11
CA PHE A 52 10.16 13.75 4.77
C PHE A 52 9.87 12.25 4.64
N THR A 53 10.13 11.67 3.47
CA THR A 53 9.83 10.26 3.15
C THR A 53 10.91 9.27 3.56
N LYS A 54 12.03 9.74 4.12
CA LYS A 54 13.03 8.89 4.76
C LYS A 54 12.72 8.67 6.25
N GLY A 55 11.44 8.77 6.64
CA GLY A 55 10.98 8.53 8.00
C GLY A 55 11.42 7.17 8.54
N TYR A 56 11.50 6.13 7.68
CA TYR A 56 11.96 4.79 8.06
C TYR A 56 13.45 4.74 8.49
N LYS A 57 14.26 5.76 8.18
CA LYS A 57 15.64 5.90 8.67
C LYS A 57 15.73 6.57 10.04
N ARG A 58 14.60 7.08 10.56
CA ARG A 58 14.48 7.76 11.85
C ARG A 58 13.60 6.96 12.81
N PHE A 59 12.42 6.55 12.34
CA PHE A 59 11.43 5.74 13.04
C PHE A 59 11.74 4.24 12.94
N GLY A 60 11.27 3.47 13.91
CA GLY A 60 11.64 2.08 14.06
C GLY A 60 13.06 1.91 14.61
N LEU A 61 13.60 0.69 14.46
CA LEU A 61 14.92 0.31 14.96
C LEU A 61 15.98 0.57 13.89
N ASN A 62 16.85 1.55 14.12
CA ASN A 62 17.90 1.97 13.19
C ASN A 62 19.28 1.74 13.81
N VAL A 63 20.10 0.95 13.12
CA VAL A 63 21.50 0.69 13.51
C VAL A 63 22.36 1.84 13.02
N GLN A 64 23.13 2.43 13.94
CA GLN A 64 24.05 3.53 13.67
C GLN A 64 25.44 3.00 13.24
N ASN A 65 26.28 3.89 12.71
CA ASN A 65 27.63 3.53 12.25
C ASN A 65 28.54 2.97 13.35
N ASP A 66 28.28 3.30 14.62
CA ASP A 66 29.01 2.80 15.80
C ASP A 66 28.38 1.52 16.40
N ASN A 67 27.45 0.89 15.66
CA ASN A 67 26.63 -0.26 16.06
C ASN A 67 25.68 -0.01 17.24
N SER A 68 25.51 1.24 17.69
CA SER A 68 24.39 1.58 18.58
C SER A 68 23.06 1.43 17.83
N VAL A 69 21.98 1.20 18.57
CA VAL A 69 20.62 1.10 17.99
C VAL A 69 19.79 2.24 18.52
N THR A 70 19.26 3.07 17.61
CA THR A 70 18.25 4.07 17.92
C THR A 70 16.87 3.50 17.63
N TYR A 71 15.98 3.55 18.61
CA TYR A 71 14.58 3.24 18.44
C TYR A 71 13.73 4.49 18.63
N THR A 72 12.93 4.82 17.61
CA THR A 72 12.00 5.96 17.64
C THR A 72 10.59 5.49 17.31
N GLU A 73 9.60 5.95 18.07
CA GLU A 73 8.20 5.55 17.91
C GLU A 73 7.23 6.70 18.19
N TRP A 74 6.14 6.81 17.42
CA TRP A 74 5.11 7.81 17.67
C TRP A 74 3.96 7.22 18.51
N ALA A 75 3.81 7.70 19.75
CA ALA A 75 2.79 7.24 20.69
C ALA A 75 2.42 8.36 21.70
N PRO A 76 1.71 9.41 21.25
CA PRO A 76 1.40 10.59 22.04
C PRO A 76 0.49 10.32 23.24
N ASN A 77 -0.34 9.28 23.25
CA ASN A 77 -1.18 8.98 24.42
C ASN A 77 -0.41 8.25 25.54
N ALA A 78 0.70 7.57 25.23
CA ALA A 78 1.51 6.89 26.24
C ALA A 78 2.15 7.91 27.22
N VAL A 79 2.25 7.53 28.49
CA VAL A 79 2.91 8.32 29.56
C VAL A 79 4.27 7.76 29.97
N GLU A 80 4.49 6.47 29.72
CA GLU A 80 5.81 5.83 29.79
C GLU A 80 5.96 4.89 28.60
N ALA A 81 7.17 4.76 28.05
CA ALA A 81 7.49 3.76 27.04
C ALA A 81 8.86 3.12 27.30
N SER A 82 9.02 1.86 26.92
CA SER A 82 10.28 1.13 27.01
C SER A 82 10.40 0.12 25.87
N LEU A 83 11.59 -0.02 25.32
CA LEU A 83 11.90 -1.09 24.38
C LEU A 83 12.21 -2.36 25.17
N ILE A 84 11.55 -3.46 24.83
CA ILE A 84 11.73 -4.76 25.50
C ILE A 84 11.97 -5.85 24.47
N GLY A 85 12.62 -6.93 24.85
CA GLY A 85 12.85 -8.07 23.98
C GLY A 85 13.76 -9.11 24.59
N ASP A 86 14.19 -10.07 23.78
CA ASP A 86 15.10 -11.12 24.24
C ASP A 86 16.43 -10.54 24.76
N PHE A 87 16.90 -9.45 24.14
CA PHE A 87 18.16 -8.77 24.48
C PHE A 87 18.22 -8.24 25.92
N ASN A 88 17.07 -7.99 26.57
CA ASN A 88 16.99 -7.51 27.95
C ASN A 88 16.11 -8.40 28.85
N ASN A 89 15.90 -9.67 28.46
CA ASN A 89 15.03 -10.60 29.17
C ASN A 89 13.61 -10.06 29.39
N TRP A 90 13.09 -9.28 28.45
CA TRP A 90 11.76 -8.66 28.52
C TRP A 90 11.57 -7.71 29.72
N ASP A 91 12.66 -7.17 30.29
CA ASP A 91 12.60 -6.25 31.43
C ASP A 91 12.13 -4.84 31.01
N ARG A 92 10.97 -4.45 31.53
CA ARG A 92 10.30 -3.16 31.25
C ARG A 92 10.96 -1.95 31.94
N GLY A 93 11.91 -2.17 32.84
CA GLY A 93 12.56 -1.11 33.63
C GLY A 93 13.89 -0.61 33.07
N THR A 94 14.53 -1.37 32.17
CA THR A 94 15.94 -1.17 31.79
C THR A 94 16.15 -0.20 30.61
N HIS A 95 15.24 -0.19 29.65
CA HIS A 95 15.39 0.54 28.39
C HIS A 95 14.25 1.55 28.19
N LYS A 96 14.11 2.48 29.15
CA LYS A 96 13.08 3.53 29.12
C LYS A 96 13.37 4.54 28.02
N MET A 97 12.33 4.93 27.30
CA MET A 97 12.40 5.92 26.22
C MET A 97 12.10 7.33 26.77
N THR A 98 12.54 8.36 26.05
CA THR A 98 12.22 9.77 26.34
C THR A 98 11.23 10.29 25.31
N LYS A 99 10.16 10.94 25.76
CA LYS A 99 9.12 11.54 24.91
C LYS A 99 9.43 13.00 24.62
N ASP A 100 9.31 13.41 23.37
CA ASP A 100 9.39 14.82 22.97
C ASP A 100 8.02 15.54 23.03
N GLN A 101 7.99 16.82 22.65
CA GLN A 101 6.79 17.64 22.66
C GLN A 101 5.72 17.22 21.63
N TYR A 102 6.08 16.41 20.62
CA TYR A 102 5.17 15.91 19.59
C TYR A 102 4.67 14.49 19.88
N GLY A 103 5.05 13.94 21.04
CA GLY A 103 4.69 12.59 21.45
C GLY A 103 5.49 11.49 20.75
N VAL A 104 6.66 11.85 20.22
CA VAL A 104 7.63 10.90 19.67
C VAL A 104 8.55 10.45 20.79
N TRP A 105 8.63 9.14 20.98
CA TRP A 105 9.50 8.47 21.93
C TRP A 105 10.81 8.09 21.26
N ASN A 106 11.94 8.30 21.94
CA ASN A 106 13.27 7.96 21.45
C ASN A 106 14.13 7.28 22.53
N LEU A 107 14.94 6.32 22.13
CA LEU A 107 15.99 5.70 22.92
C LEU A 107 17.18 5.34 22.02
N THR A 108 18.40 5.55 22.50
CA THR A 108 19.61 4.99 21.88
C THR A 108 20.24 3.98 22.84
N ILE A 109 20.38 2.73 22.38
CA ILE A 109 21.06 1.67 23.10
C ILE A 109 22.52 1.64 22.59
N PRO A 110 23.51 1.89 23.44
CA PRO A 110 24.92 1.91 23.02
C PRO A 110 25.37 0.52 22.57
N SER A 111 26.37 0.47 21.70
CA SER A 111 27.00 -0.81 21.31
C SER A 111 27.69 -1.47 22.50
N ASN A 112 27.70 -2.81 22.49
CA ASN A 112 28.38 -3.61 23.51
C ASN A 112 29.73 -4.08 22.95
N ASN A 113 30.82 -3.42 23.36
CA ASN A 113 32.18 -3.68 22.85
C ASN A 113 32.25 -3.63 21.30
N GLY A 114 31.56 -2.66 20.70
CA GLY A 114 31.50 -2.49 19.25
C GLY A 114 30.55 -3.44 18.52
N ALA A 115 29.86 -4.35 19.22
CA ALA A 115 28.80 -5.19 18.64
C ALA A 115 27.42 -4.57 18.85
N CYS A 116 26.48 -4.89 17.94
CA CYS A 116 25.09 -4.46 18.04
C CYS A 116 24.46 -5.00 19.35
N PRO A 117 23.81 -4.14 20.17
CA PRO A 117 23.29 -4.55 21.47
C PRO A 117 22.04 -5.44 21.38
N ILE A 118 21.32 -5.39 20.26
CA ILE A 118 20.18 -6.27 19.98
C ILE A 118 20.65 -7.35 18.98
N PRO A 119 20.61 -8.64 19.32
CA PRO A 119 20.98 -9.70 18.39
C PRO A 119 20.05 -9.76 17.18
N HIS A 120 20.62 -10.02 16.00
CA HIS A 120 19.85 -10.26 14.77
C HIS A 120 18.77 -11.33 14.96
N ASP A 121 17.58 -11.07 14.41
CA ASP A 121 16.39 -11.94 14.42
C ASP A 121 15.86 -12.26 15.83
N SER A 122 16.33 -11.55 16.87
CA SER A 122 15.76 -11.63 18.22
C SER A 122 14.43 -10.89 18.32
N LYS A 123 13.58 -11.30 19.26
CA LYS A 123 12.25 -10.73 19.45
C LYS A 123 12.33 -9.38 20.16
N VAL A 124 11.49 -8.44 19.74
CA VAL A 124 11.37 -7.10 20.32
C VAL A 124 9.90 -6.65 20.38
N LYS A 125 9.56 -5.81 21.36
CA LYS A 125 8.27 -5.09 21.48
C LYS A 125 8.50 -3.73 22.12
N ILE A 126 7.53 -2.83 21.94
CA ILE A 126 7.41 -1.64 22.78
C ILE A 126 6.41 -1.92 23.90
N SER A 127 6.79 -1.64 25.14
CA SER A 127 5.91 -1.64 26.30
C SER A 127 5.56 -0.20 26.66
N MET A 128 4.28 0.13 26.69
CA MET A 128 3.77 1.46 27.02
C MET A 128 2.86 1.44 28.24
N VAL A 129 2.86 2.51 29.03
CA VAL A 129 1.88 2.78 30.07
C VAL A 129 0.94 3.87 29.59
N LEU A 130 -0.36 3.63 29.69
CA LEU A 130 -1.42 4.57 29.32
C LEU A 130 -1.75 5.53 30.47
N PRO A 131 -2.48 6.63 30.24
CA PRO A 131 -2.78 7.63 31.28
C PRO A 131 -3.49 7.07 32.52
N HIS A 132 -4.24 5.97 32.36
CA HIS A 132 -4.96 5.29 33.46
C HIS A 132 -4.12 4.21 34.17
N GLY A 133 -2.82 4.10 33.87
CA GLY A 133 -1.90 3.15 34.48
C GLY A 133 -1.90 1.75 33.85
N GLU A 134 -2.78 1.50 32.87
CA GLU A 134 -2.76 0.25 32.09
C GLU A 134 -1.45 0.12 31.31
N ARG A 135 -0.87 -1.08 31.32
CA ARG A 135 0.30 -1.39 30.50
C ARG A 135 -0.11 -2.20 29.27
N ILE A 136 0.31 -1.73 28.11
CA ILE A 136 0.11 -2.39 26.83
C ILE A 136 1.46 -2.69 26.17
N GLU A 137 1.50 -3.75 25.36
CA GLU A 137 2.67 -4.12 24.56
C GLU A 137 2.24 -4.25 23.10
N ARG A 138 3.06 -3.73 22.19
CA ARG A 138 2.80 -3.69 20.74
C ARG A 138 4.04 -4.07 19.96
N LEU A 139 3.83 -4.54 18.74
CA LEU A 139 4.89 -4.64 17.73
C LEU A 139 5.23 -3.22 17.26
N PRO A 140 6.51 -2.81 17.15
CA PRO A 140 6.85 -1.48 16.66
C PRO A 140 6.20 -1.19 15.30
N ALA A 141 5.61 -0.01 15.12
CA ALA A 141 4.79 0.29 13.92
C ALA A 141 5.63 0.26 12.63
N TRP A 142 6.93 0.51 12.77
CA TRP A 142 7.93 0.56 11.69
C TRP A 142 8.82 -0.69 11.62
N ILE A 143 8.39 -1.81 12.23
CA ILE A 143 9.15 -3.05 12.19
C ILE A 143 9.27 -3.60 10.76
N THR A 144 10.46 -4.08 10.40
CA THR A 144 10.77 -4.58 9.05
C THR A 144 10.62 -6.09 8.90
N ARG A 145 10.41 -6.80 10.01
CA ARG A 145 10.15 -8.24 10.03
C ARG A 145 9.33 -8.62 11.25
N VAL A 146 8.32 -9.44 11.01
CA VAL A 146 7.60 -10.15 12.06
C VAL A 146 7.56 -11.64 11.69
N THR A 147 7.32 -12.53 12.65
CA THR A 147 7.18 -13.97 12.39
C THR A 147 6.12 -14.56 13.29
N GLN A 148 5.50 -15.66 12.87
CA GLN A 148 4.52 -16.40 13.66
C GLN A 148 4.98 -17.83 13.88
N ASP A 149 4.90 -18.29 15.13
CA ASP A 149 5.05 -19.70 15.47
C ASP A 149 3.74 -20.21 16.05
N LEU A 150 2.95 -20.88 15.20
CA LEU A 150 1.63 -21.41 15.57
C LEU A 150 1.68 -22.49 16.65
N SER A 151 2.85 -23.09 16.92
CA SER A 151 3.01 -24.02 18.05
C SER A 151 3.04 -23.29 19.40
N VAL A 152 3.30 -21.99 19.40
CA VAL A 152 3.41 -21.14 20.60
C VAL A 152 2.22 -20.20 20.72
N SER A 153 1.89 -19.46 19.66
CA SER A 153 0.86 -18.41 19.69
C SER A 153 0.33 -18.11 18.28
N PRO A 154 -0.97 -17.78 18.14
CA PRO A 154 -1.50 -17.22 16.91
C PRO A 154 -1.05 -15.76 16.67
N ILE A 155 -0.39 -15.10 17.63
CA ILE A 155 0.05 -13.71 17.50
C ILE A 155 1.45 -13.66 16.91
N TYR A 156 1.72 -12.68 16.05
CA TYR A 156 3.05 -12.42 15.52
C TYR A 156 4.01 -11.83 16.56
N ASP A 157 5.29 -12.14 16.40
CA ASP A 157 6.40 -11.50 17.12
C ASP A 157 7.20 -10.62 16.17
N ALA A 158 7.53 -9.40 16.59
CA ALA A 158 8.46 -8.53 15.88
C ALA A 158 9.90 -9.01 16.04
N ARG A 159 10.64 -9.03 14.93
CA ARG A 159 12.02 -9.51 14.85
C ARG A 159 12.94 -8.36 14.48
N PHE A 160 14.02 -8.18 15.23
CA PHE A 160 15.05 -7.21 14.90
C PHE A 160 15.88 -7.69 13.69
N TRP A 161 15.52 -7.24 12.49
CA TRP A 161 16.17 -7.67 11.25
C TRP A 161 17.40 -6.82 10.92
N ASN A 162 18.56 -7.26 11.40
CA ASN A 162 19.87 -6.68 11.07
C ASN A 162 20.89 -7.78 10.67
N PRO A 163 20.74 -8.44 9.51
CA PRO A 163 21.62 -9.54 9.14
C PRO A 163 23.08 -9.06 9.04
N PRO A 164 24.09 -9.90 9.33
CA PRO A 164 25.49 -9.56 9.12
C PRO A 164 25.76 -9.07 7.69
N ALA A 165 26.74 -8.18 7.51
CA ALA A 165 27.01 -7.55 6.21
C ALA A 165 27.35 -8.54 5.08
N GLU A 166 27.85 -9.73 5.44
CA GLU A 166 28.14 -10.84 4.53
C GLU A 166 26.88 -11.60 4.10
N GLN A 167 25.81 -11.53 4.89
CA GLN A 167 24.52 -12.18 4.65
C GLN A 167 23.48 -11.22 4.06
N THR A 168 23.69 -9.91 4.21
CA THR A 168 22.81 -8.89 3.62
C THR A 168 22.81 -9.00 2.09
N TYR A 169 21.62 -9.16 1.50
CA TYR A 169 21.50 -9.16 0.05
C TYR A 169 21.93 -7.83 -0.57
N LYS A 170 22.74 -7.88 -1.63
CA LYS A 170 23.16 -6.73 -2.43
C LYS A 170 22.63 -6.89 -3.84
N PHE A 171 21.81 -5.94 -4.29
CA PHE A 171 21.29 -5.90 -5.65
C PHE A 171 22.43 -5.87 -6.67
N LYS A 172 22.28 -6.68 -7.73
CA LYS A 172 23.29 -6.88 -8.77
C LYS A 172 22.86 -6.30 -10.11
N HIS A 173 21.55 -6.17 -10.33
CA HIS A 173 20.98 -5.73 -11.59
C HIS A 173 20.31 -4.36 -11.44
N PRO A 174 20.42 -3.48 -12.45
CA PRO A 174 19.70 -2.22 -12.44
C PRO A 174 18.20 -2.46 -12.70
N ARG A 175 17.38 -1.49 -12.30
CA ARG A 175 15.98 -1.45 -12.70
C ARG A 175 15.82 -1.50 -14.23
N PRO A 176 14.80 -2.20 -14.74
CA PRO A 176 14.43 -2.15 -16.15
C PRO A 176 14.08 -0.72 -16.61
N PRO A 177 14.14 -0.44 -17.93
CA PRO A 177 13.71 0.85 -18.47
C PRO A 177 12.20 1.06 -18.26
N LYS A 178 11.77 2.33 -18.32
CA LYS A 178 10.35 2.72 -18.16
C LYS A 178 9.44 1.94 -19.11
N VAL A 179 8.38 1.38 -18.55
CA VAL A 179 7.38 0.61 -19.30
C VAL A 179 6.53 1.54 -20.18
N THR A 180 6.54 1.30 -21.49
CA THR A 180 5.70 2.04 -22.46
C THR A 180 4.36 1.38 -22.73
N SER A 181 4.31 0.04 -22.62
CA SER A 181 3.10 -0.77 -22.70
C SER A 181 3.23 -1.93 -21.72
N ALA A 182 2.38 -1.92 -20.69
CA ALA A 182 2.41 -2.90 -19.61
C ALA A 182 1.64 -4.16 -20.02
N ARG A 183 2.33 -5.30 -19.99
CA ARG A 183 1.75 -6.65 -20.00
C ARG A 183 2.05 -7.22 -18.63
N ILE A 184 1.03 -7.18 -17.77
CA ILE A 184 1.16 -7.43 -16.34
C ILE A 184 0.80 -8.87 -16.04
N TYR A 185 1.70 -9.59 -15.38
CA TYR A 185 1.42 -10.88 -14.76
C TYR A 185 1.15 -10.62 -13.28
N GLU A 186 -0.11 -10.70 -12.88
CA GLU A 186 -0.49 -10.61 -11.47
C GLU A 186 -0.18 -11.94 -10.75
N ALA A 187 0.43 -11.85 -9.58
CA ALA A 187 0.91 -13.02 -8.86
C ALA A 187 0.85 -12.87 -7.34
N HIS A 188 0.53 -13.98 -6.69
CA HIS A 188 0.65 -14.16 -5.25
C HIS A 188 1.67 -15.27 -4.96
N VAL A 189 2.75 -14.95 -4.22
CA VAL A 189 3.86 -15.89 -3.98
C VAL A 189 3.41 -17.17 -3.29
N GLY A 190 2.65 -17.06 -2.20
CA GLY A 190 2.27 -18.22 -1.39
C GLY A 190 1.44 -19.31 -2.09
N ILE A 191 0.71 -19.01 -3.16
CA ILE A 191 -0.11 -19.98 -3.92
C ILE A 191 0.51 -20.39 -5.25
N SER A 192 1.80 -20.09 -5.45
CA SER A 192 2.48 -20.28 -6.74
C SER A 192 3.10 -21.67 -6.93
N SER A 193 2.77 -22.63 -6.05
CA SER A 193 3.20 -24.02 -6.13
C SER A 193 2.00 -24.94 -6.33
N PRO A 194 2.16 -26.08 -7.04
CA PRO A 194 1.11 -27.11 -7.10
C PRO A 194 0.90 -27.83 -5.76
N GLU A 195 1.82 -27.68 -4.80
CA GLU A 195 1.70 -28.31 -3.49
C GLU A 195 0.74 -27.51 -2.58
N PRO A 196 -0.10 -28.16 -1.76
CA PRO A 196 -1.08 -27.51 -0.88
C PRO A 196 -0.40 -26.94 0.38
N ARG A 197 0.57 -26.05 0.18
CA ARG A 197 1.29 -25.31 1.22
C ARG A 197 1.63 -23.92 0.73
N VAL A 198 2.08 -23.07 1.66
CA VAL A 198 2.60 -21.76 1.30
C VAL A 198 3.95 -21.93 0.58
N ALA A 199 4.02 -21.46 -0.66
CA ALA A 199 5.25 -21.40 -1.44
C ALA A 199 6.13 -20.21 -1.02
N THR A 200 7.42 -20.31 -1.33
CA THR A 200 8.44 -19.35 -0.89
C THR A 200 8.86 -18.37 -2.00
N TYR A 201 9.48 -17.26 -1.61
CA TYR A 201 10.09 -16.31 -2.54
C TYR A 201 11.11 -17.01 -3.45
N LYS A 202 11.95 -17.89 -2.90
CA LYS A 202 12.95 -18.65 -3.67
C LYS A 202 12.31 -19.56 -4.71
N GLU A 203 11.23 -20.26 -4.36
CA GLU A 203 10.50 -21.10 -5.31
C GLU A 203 9.87 -20.26 -6.43
N PHE A 204 9.30 -19.10 -6.10
CA PHE A 204 8.79 -18.16 -7.10
C PHE A 204 9.90 -17.68 -8.04
N THR A 205 11.05 -17.31 -7.49
CA THR A 205 12.23 -16.86 -8.24
C THR A 205 12.70 -17.90 -9.24
N VAL A 206 12.81 -19.16 -8.82
CA VAL A 206 13.35 -20.25 -9.66
C VAL A 206 12.32 -20.79 -10.64
N ASN A 207 11.07 -20.96 -10.21
CA ASN A 207 10.07 -21.71 -10.98
C ASN A 207 9.11 -20.81 -11.76
N ILE A 208 8.81 -19.61 -11.26
CA ILE A 208 7.74 -18.76 -11.81
C ILE A 208 8.30 -17.62 -12.66
N LEU A 209 9.38 -16.94 -12.24
CA LEU A 209 9.96 -15.87 -13.06
C LEU A 209 10.33 -16.32 -14.50
N PRO A 210 10.96 -17.50 -14.73
CA PRO A 210 11.22 -17.96 -16.08
C PRO A 210 9.95 -18.17 -16.90
N ARG A 211 8.87 -18.66 -16.27
CA ARG A 211 7.57 -18.84 -16.93
C ARG A 211 6.98 -17.50 -17.36
N ILE A 212 6.96 -16.52 -16.47
CA ILE A 212 6.45 -15.17 -16.74
C ILE A 212 7.21 -14.54 -17.93
N LYS A 213 8.54 -14.64 -17.91
CA LYS A 213 9.40 -14.16 -19.01
C LYS A 213 9.06 -14.85 -20.34
N ASN A 214 8.97 -16.18 -20.33
CA ASN A 214 8.71 -16.99 -21.53
C ASN A 214 7.34 -16.72 -22.14
N LEU A 215 6.35 -16.33 -21.32
CA LEU A 215 5.02 -15.91 -21.78
C LEU A 215 5.00 -14.49 -22.38
N GLY A 216 6.09 -13.72 -22.27
CA GLY A 216 6.24 -12.40 -22.88
C GLY A 216 5.71 -11.23 -22.04
N TYR A 217 5.37 -11.46 -20.76
CA TYR A 217 5.06 -10.41 -19.80
C TYR A 217 6.30 -9.59 -19.48
N ASN A 218 6.12 -8.29 -19.27
CA ASN A 218 7.22 -7.37 -18.93
C ASN A 218 7.02 -6.67 -17.58
N VAL A 219 5.88 -6.90 -16.92
CA VAL A 219 5.56 -6.38 -15.61
C VAL A 219 5.01 -7.52 -14.75
N ILE A 220 5.40 -7.56 -13.48
CA ILE A 220 4.79 -8.40 -12.45
C ILE A 220 4.04 -7.46 -11.48
N GLN A 221 2.77 -7.75 -11.20
CA GLN A 221 2.07 -7.18 -10.06
C GLN A 221 2.16 -8.18 -8.90
N LEU A 222 2.91 -7.83 -7.85
CA LEU A 222 3.17 -8.74 -6.74
C LEU A 222 2.26 -8.40 -5.57
N MET A 223 1.29 -9.29 -5.33
CA MET A 223 0.28 -9.16 -4.29
C MET A 223 0.77 -9.70 -2.95
N ALA A 224 0.07 -9.30 -1.87
CA ALA A 224 0.21 -9.88 -0.53
C ALA A 224 1.65 -9.86 0.05
N VAL A 225 2.45 -8.85 -0.30
CA VAL A 225 3.82 -8.69 0.19
C VAL A 225 3.87 -7.97 1.53
N MET A 226 3.08 -6.91 1.73
CA MET A 226 2.96 -6.26 3.04
C MET A 226 2.38 -7.26 4.04
N GLU A 227 2.98 -7.36 5.23
CA GLU A 227 2.62 -8.42 6.15
C GLU A 227 1.19 -8.30 6.66
N HIS A 228 0.47 -9.42 6.60
CA HIS A 228 -0.94 -9.55 6.92
C HIS A 228 -1.15 -10.82 7.76
N ALA A 229 -1.72 -10.70 8.95
CA ALA A 229 -1.88 -11.85 9.84
C ALA A 229 -2.88 -12.89 9.30
N TYR A 230 -3.96 -12.45 8.65
CA TYR A 230 -4.97 -13.34 8.09
C TYR A 230 -4.64 -13.72 6.64
N TYR A 231 -4.13 -14.94 6.41
CA TYR A 231 -3.66 -15.36 5.09
C TYR A 231 -4.76 -15.34 4.01
N ALA A 232 -5.99 -15.72 4.37
CA ALA A 232 -7.12 -15.68 3.45
C ALA A 232 -7.68 -14.25 3.19
N SER A 233 -7.07 -13.20 3.78
CA SER A 233 -7.30 -11.83 3.32
C SER A 233 -6.64 -11.53 1.99
N PHE A 234 -5.81 -12.45 1.46
CA PHE A 234 -5.09 -12.28 0.21
C PHE A 234 -4.16 -11.06 0.17
N GLY A 235 -3.73 -10.60 1.35
CA GLY A 235 -2.88 -9.41 1.51
C GLY A 235 -3.61 -8.15 1.93
N TYR A 236 -4.94 -8.10 1.85
CA TYR A 236 -5.70 -6.87 2.09
C TYR A 236 -5.76 -6.45 3.56
N GLN A 237 -5.67 -7.38 4.52
CA GLN A 237 -5.69 -7.05 5.95
C GLN A 237 -4.27 -6.84 6.49
N VAL A 238 -3.63 -5.75 6.06
CA VAL A 238 -2.25 -5.41 6.44
C VAL A 238 -2.14 -5.10 7.94
N THR A 239 -1.10 -5.64 8.55
CA THR A 239 -0.80 -5.53 9.98
C THR A 239 0.51 -4.81 10.26
N SER A 240 1.59 -5.15 9.52
CA SER A 240 2.92 -4.52 9.65
C SER A 240 3.36 -3.97 8.29
N PHE A 241 3.21 -2.67 8.10
CA PHE A 241 3.32 -2.01 6.80
C PHE A 241 4.73 -2.04 6.20
N PHE A 242 5.76 -2.09 7.04
CA PHE A 242 7.17 -2.11 6.63
C PHE A 242 7.76 -3.53 6.61
N ALA A 243 6.97 -4.56 6.92
CA ALA A 243 7.42 -5.94 6.93
C ALA A 243 7.01 -6.67 5.65
N ALA A 244 7.98 -7.28 4.99
CA ALA A 244 7.71 -8.27 3.94
C ALA A 244 7.17 -9.54 4.57
N SER A 245 6.11 -10.11 3.98
CA SER A 245 5.41 -11.24 4.59
C SER A 245 6.34 -12.41 4.84
N SER A 246 6.45 -12.79 6.09
CA SER A 246 7.40 -13.78 6.59
C SER A 246 7.05 -15.21 6.18
N ARG A 247 5.80 -15.45 5.75
CA ARG A 247 5.36 -16.77 5.31
C ARG A 247 6.09 -17.27 4.07
N TYR A 248 6.56 -16.35 3.22
CA TYR A 248 7.24 -16.72 1.97
C TYR A 248 8.76 -16.76 2.13
N GLY A 249 9.30 -16.25 3.24
CA GLY A 249 10.73 -16.23 3.50
C GLY A 249 11.20 -14.97 4.25
N THR A 250 12.45 -14.62 4.01
CA THR A 250 13.13 -13.46 4.61
C THR A 250 13.03 -12.22 3.72
N PRO A 251 13.20 -11.01 4.27
CA PRO A 251 13.35 -9.78 3.48
C PRO A 251 14.39 -9.89 2.35
N ASP A 252 15.51 -10.57 2.61
CA ASP A 252 16.59 -10.70 1.64
C ASP A 252 16.26 -11.67 0.48
N GLU A 253 15.39 -12.65 0.72
CA GLU A 253 14.87 -13.53 -0.34
C GLU A 253 13.87 -12.80 -1.26
N LEU A 254 13.12 -11.82 -0.74
CA LEU A 254 12.31 -10.92 -1.57
C LEU A 254 13.20 -9.99 -2.41
N LYS A 255 14.29 -9.46 -1.85
CA LYS A 255 15.26 -8.67 -2.63
C LYS A 255 15.86 -9.50 -3.77
N GLU A 256 16.22 -10.76 -3.50
CA GLU A 256 16.71 -11.69 -4.52
C GLU A 256 15.67 -11.94 -5.63
N LEU A 257 14.39 -12.09 -5.29
CA LEU A 257 13.31 -12.24 -6.26
C LEU A 257 13.23 -11.03 -7.19
N ILE A 258 13.19 -9.82 -6.64
CA ILE A 258 13.06 -8.58 -7.43
C ILE A 258 14.31 -8.36 -8.30
N ASP A 259 15.51 -8.55 -7.74
CA ASP A 259 16.77 -8.44 -8.48
C ASP A 259 16.86 -9.48 -9.61
N THR A 260 16.34 -10.68 -9.40
CA THR A 260 16.29 -11.72 -10.44
C THR A 260 15.28 -11.35 -11.53
N ALA A 261 14.12 -10.79 -11.18
CA ALA A 261 13.17 -10.27 -12.17
C ALA A 261 13.79 -9.13 -12.99
N HIS A 262 14.54 -8.24 -12.36
CA HIS A 262 15.29 -7.17 -13.02
C HIS A 262 16.36 -7.71 -13.98
N SER A 263 17.09 -8.76 -13.60
CA SER A 263 18.02 -9.47 -14.51
C SER A 263 17.35 -10.00 -15.78
N MET A 264 16.04 -10.24 -15.71
CA MET A 264 15.21 -10.70 -16.81
C MET A 264 14.57 -9.56 -17.61
N GLY A 265 14.79 -8.30 -17.22
CA GLY A 265 14.18 -7.11 -17.81
C GLY A 265 12.71 -6.92 -17.44
N ILE A 266 12.26 -7.49 -16.32
CA ILE A 266 10.88 -7.46 -15.86
C ILE A 266 10.73 -6.42 -14.75
N THR A 267 9.82 -5.47 -14.94
CA THR A 267 9.41 -4.49 -13.93
C THR A 267 8.57 -5.19 -12.86
N VAL A 268 8.79 -4.89 -11.58
CA VAL A 268 8.01 -5.46 -10.47
C VAL A 268 7.29 -4.34 -9.73
N LEU A 269 5.97 -4.42 -9.69
CA LEU A 269 5.11 -3.53 -8.92
C LEU A 269 4.68 -4.22 -7.62
N LEU A 270 4.50 -3.43 -6.58
CA LEU A 270 3.96 -3.88 -5.30
C LEU A 270 2.47 -3.48 -5.19
N ASP A 271 1.64 -4.38 -4.66
CA ASP A 271 0.33 -3.99 -4.10
C ASP A 271 0.52 -3.20 -2.81
N VAL A 272 0.05 -1.95 -2.81
CA VAL A 272 0.05 -1.07 -1.65
C VAL A 272 -1.37 -0.93 -1.15
N VAL A 273 -1.60 -1.47 0.04
CA VAL A 273 -2.87 -1.36 0.75
C VAL A 273 -2.79 -0.22 1.74
N HIS A 274 -3.01 1.01 1.25
CA HIS A 274 -3.09 2.22 2.08
C HIS A 274 -4.53 2.72 2.26
N SER A 275 -5.52 1.99 1.73
CA SER A 275 -6.94 2.32 1.89
C SER A 275 -7.47 2.07 3.30
N HIS A 276 -6.91 1.08 3.99
CA HIS A 276 -7.29 0.68 5.34
C HIS A 276 -6.15 -0.09 6.03
N ALA A 277 -6.34 -0.42 7.31
CA ALA A 277 -5.49 -1.33 8.06
C ALA A 277 -6.32 -2.38 8.79
N CYS A 278 -5.71 -3.53 9.07
CA CYS A 278 -6.33 -4.57 9.88
C CYS A 278 -6.71 -4.03 11.27
N LYS A 279 -7.87 -4.45 11.80
CA LYS A 279 -8.31 -4.09 13.16
C LYS A 279 -7.55 -4.81 14.28
N ASN A 280 -6.59 -5.65 13.94
CA ASN A 280 -5.77 -6.36 14.92
C ASN A 280 -4.98 -5.40 15.82
N VAL A 281 -5.10 -5.60 17.14
CA VAL A 281 -4.48 -4.74 18.16
C VAL A 281 -3.12 -5.26 18.62
N LEU A 282 -2.92 -6.57 18.68
CA LEU A 282 -1.70 -7.17 19.27
C LEU A 282 -0.56 -7.32 18.25
N ASP A 283 -0.89 -7.60 17.00
CA ASP A 283 0.03 -7.79 15.88
C ASP A 283 -0.16 -6.78 14.74
N GLY A 284 -1.07 -5.82 14.91
CA GLY A 284 -1.28 -4.70 13.98
C GLY A 284 -1.09 -3.33 14.64
N ILE A 285 -1.34 -2.28 13.87
CA ILE A 285 -1.22 -0.88 14.34
C ILE A 285 -2.52 -0.32 14.93
N ASN A 286 -3.58 -1.12 15.05
CA ASN A 286 -4.82 -0.69 15.70
C ASN A 286 -4.62 -0.49 17.21
N GLN A 287 -5.17 0.60 17.76
CA GLN A 287 -5.04 0.93 19.19
C GLN A 287 -3.59 0.84 19.70
N PHE A 288 -2.66 1.31 18.87
CA PHE A 288 -1.23 1.22 19.12
C PHE A 288 -0.85 1.91 20.43
N ASP A 289 -1.25 3.16 20.63
CA ASP A 289 -1.06 3.89 21.89
C ASP A 289 -2.28 3.84 22.82
N GLY A 290 -3.14 2.84 22.64
CA GLY A 290 -4.39 2.66 23.39
C GLY A 290 -5.54 3.56 22.94
N THR A 291 -5.36 4.44 21.95
CA THR A 291 -6.44 5.24 21.37
C THR A 291 -6.95 4.65 20.06
N ASP A 292 -8.19 4.93 19.71
CA ASP A 292 -8.72 4.54 18.39
C ASP A 292 -8.22 5.44 17.26
N HIS A 293 -7.61 6.60 17.53
CA HIS A 293 -7.42 7.67 16.54
C HIS A 293 -5.96 8.07 16.30
N LEU A 294 -4.98 7.24 16.70
CA LEU A 294 -3.57 7.54 16.43
C LEU A 294 -3.27 7.64 14.93
N TYR A 295 -3.31 6.49 14.23
CA TYR A 295 -3.12 6.44 12.78
C TYR A 295 -4.42 6.65 12.00
N PHE A 296 -5.56 6.63 12.71
CA PHE A 296 -6.89 6.48 12.13
C PHE A 296 -7.79 7.64 12.51
N HIS A 297 -8.92 7.79 11.82
CA HIS A 297 -9.99 8.63 12.35
C HIS A 297 -10.58 7.99 13.62
N GLY A 298 -11.13 8.82 14.52
CA GLY A 298 -11.87 8.35 15.70
C GLY A 298 -13.32 8.02 15.37
N GLY A 299 -13.92 7.12 16.17
CA GLY A 299 -15.33 6.74 16.04
C GLY A 299 -15.69 6.10 14.69
N GLY A 300 -16.92 6.31 14.24
CA GLY A 300 -17.46 5.67 13.02
C GLY A 300 -16.69 6.00 11.74
N ARG A 301 -16.14 7.23 11.61
CA ARG A 301 -15.33 7.62 10.45
C ARG A 301 -14.05 6.79 10.33
N GLY A 302 -13.56 6.26 11.44
CA GLY A 302 -12.34 5.45 11.50
C GLY A 302 -12.54 3.97 11.21
N TYR A 303 -13.72 3.54 10.76
CA TYR A 303 -14.08 2.14 10.65
C TYR A 303 -14.79 1.82 9.33
N HIS A 304 -14.32 0.79 8.63
CA HIS A 304 -14.90 0.33 7.37
C HIS A 304 -15.78 -0.90 7.63
N GLU A 305 -17.10 -0.70 7.71
CA GLU A 305 -18.03 -1.74 8.17
C GLU A 305 -17.98 -3.03 7.34
N LEU A 306 -17.91 -2.91 6.00
CA LEU A 306 -17.92 -4.07 5.11
C LEU A 306 -16.61 -4.89 5.17
N TRP A 307 -15.49 -4.23 5.47
CA TRP A 307 -14.17 -4.87 5.49
C TRP A 307 -13.70 -5.20 6.91
N ASP A 308 -14.43 -4.75 7.92
CA ASP A 308 -14.10 -4.98 9.34
C ASP A 308 -12.69 -4.44 9.71
N SER A 309 -12.41 -3.22 9.23
CA SER A 309 -11.06 -2.62 9.20
C SER A 309 -11.02 -1.17 9.69
N ARG A 310 -9.81 -0.63 9.93
CA ARG A 310 -9.58 0.75 10.36
C ARG A 310 -9.23 1.67 9.18
N LEU A 311 -9.68 2.92 9.22
CA LEU A 311 -9.47 3.92 8.16
C LEU A 311 -8.54 5.04 8.61
N PHE A 312 -7.49 5.29 7.82
CA PHE A 312 -6.44 6.25 8.12
C PHE A 312 -6.97 7.68 8.24
N ASN A 313 -6.34 8.46 9.11
CA ASN A 313 -6.50 9.91 9.14
C ASN A 313 -5.46 10.55 8.21
N TYR A 314 -5.77 10.65 6.93
CA TYR A 314 -4.84 11.10 5.89
C TYR A 314 -4.39 12.56 6.05
N SER A 315 -5.11 13.39 6.81
CA SER A 315 -4.71 14.77 7.08
C SER A 315 -3.65 14.91 8.18
N HIS A 316 -3.40 13.87 8.97
CA HIS A 316 -2.45 13.96 10.09
C HIS A 316 -0.99 13.87 9.62
N HIS A 317 -0.13 14.76 10.12
CA HIS A 317 1.27 14.89 9.66
C HIS A 317 2.09 13.61 9.80
N GLU A 318 2.01 12.93 10.95
CA GLU A 318 2.72 11.67 11.18
C GLU A 318 2.10 10.48 10.41
N VAL A 319 0.81 10.54 10.05
CA VAL A 319 0.19 9.53 9.17
C VAL A 319 0.68 9.70 7.74
N LEU A 320 0.76 10.94 7.25
CA LEU A 320 1.42 11.26 5.98
C LEU A 320 2.88 10.77 5.98
N ARG A 321 3.62 11.02 7.08
CA ARG A 321 5.00 10.54 7.21
C ARG A 321 5.08 9.02 7.13
N PHE A 322 4.23 8.32 7.86
CA PHE A 322 4.15 6.86 7.86
C PHE A 322 3.90 6.30 6.46
N LEU A 323 2.81 6.73 5.81
CA LEU A 323 2.40 6.20 4.51
C LEU A 323 3.34 6.60 3.36
N LEU A 324 3.81 7.85 3.33
CA LEU A 324 4.74 8.30 2.29
C LEU A 324 6.14 7.69 2.47
N SER A 325 6.58 7.49 3.72
CA SER A 325 7.82 6.77 3.98
C SER A 325 7.69 5.27 3.69
N ASN A 326 6.50 4.69 3.80
CA ASN A 326 6.25 3.32 3.40
C ASN A 326 6.48 3.11 1.90
N LEU A 327 5.91 3.98 1.07
CA LEU A 327 6.16 3.98 -0.38
C LEU A 327 7.66 4.10 -0.69
N ARG A 328 8.34 5.06 -0.04
CA ARG A 328 9.79 5.25 -0.22
C ARG A 328 10.61 4.03 0.23
N PHE A 329 10.22 3.40 1.33
CA PHE A 329 10.87 2.21 1.85
C PHE A 329 10.81 1.06 0.84
N TRP A 330 9.64 0.77 0.26
CA TRP A 330 9.52 -0.29 -0.75
C TRP A 330 10.29 0.02 -2.04
N LEU A 331 10.38 1.28 -2.46
CA LEU A 331 11.20 1.70 -3.60
C LEU A 331 12.71 1.61 -3.30
N GLU A 332 13.18 1.93 -2.10
CA GLU A 332 14.62 1.95 -1.79
C GLU A 332 15.15 0.60 -1.31
N GLU A 333 14.49 -0.01 -0.34
CA GLU A 333 14.97 -1.22 0.34
C GLU A 333 14.83 -2.46 -0.55
N TYR A 334 13.72 -2.54 -1.31
CA TYR A 334 13.40 -3.71 -2.14
C TYR A 334 13.49 -3.44 -3.63
N GLN A 335 13.76 -2.20 -4.05
CA GLN A 335 13.91 -1.81 -5.46
C GLN A 335 12.67 -2.07 -6.32
N PHE A 336 11.45 -2.12 -5.75
CA PHE A 336 10.22 -2.12 -6.55
C PHE A 336 10.22 -0.95 -7.55
N ASP A 337 9.53 -1.13 -8.67
CA ASP A 337 9.48 -0.21 -9.80
C ASP A 337 8.20 0.63 -9.82
N GLY A 338 7.40 0.57 -8.77
CA GLY A 338 6.09 1.22 -8.70
C GLY A 338 5.08 0.39 -7.93
N PHE A 339 3.82 0.79 -8.05
CA PHE A 339 2.75 0.33 -7.17
C PHE A 339 1.43 0.17 -7.89
N ARG A 340 0.62 -0.78 -7.41
CA ARG A 340 -0.84 -0.66 -7.50
C ARG A 340 -1.36 -0.20 -6.14
N PHE A 341 -2.19 0.83 -6.12
CA PHE A 341 -2.90 1.26 -4.92
C PHE A 341 -4.26 0.58 -4.90
N ASP A 342 -4.49 -0.24 -3.87
CA ASP A 342 -5.70 -1.03 -3.71
C ASP A 342 -6.79 -0.28 -2.95
N GLY A 343 -8.04 -0.50 -3.36
CA GLY A 343 -9.20 0.13 -2.73
C GLY A 343 -9.25 1.64 -2.89
N VAL A 344 -8.78 2.19 -4.03
CA VAL A 344 -8.78 3.64 -4.29
C VAL A 344 -10.21 4.19 -4.27
N THR A 345 -11.20 3.43 -4.74
CA THR A 345 -12.62 3.83 -4.59
C THR A 345 -13.03 3.98 -3.12
N SER A 346 -12.57 3.10 -2.23
CA SER A 346 -12.87 3.23 -0.79
C SER A 346 -12.24 4.49 -0.19
N MET A 347 -11.05 4.86 -0.66
CA MET A 347 -10.35 6.08 -0.24
C MET A 347 -11.05 7.34 -0.72
N MET A 348 -11.44 7.43 -1.99
CA MET A 348 -11.91 8.67 -2.60
C MET A 348 -13.30 9.12 -2.14
N TYR A 349 -14.07 8.24 -1.49
CA TYR A 349 -15.43 8.54 -1.08
C TYR A 349 -15.71 8.14 0.36
N VAL A 350 -16.41 9.00 1.09
CA VAL A 350 -16.83 8.76 2.49
C VAL A 350 -17.80 7.57 2.60
N HIS A 351 -18.56 7.27 1.55
CA HIS A 351 -19.42 6.08 1.47
C HIS A 351 -18.68 4.84 0.93
N HIS A 352 -17.39 4.97 0.60
CA HIS A 352 -16.51 3.90 0.15
C HIS A 352 -16.96 3.14 -1.12
N GLY A 353 -17.88 3.72 -1.90
CA GLY A 353 -18.55 3.03 -3.02
C GLY A 353 -19.57 1.97 -2.58
N ILE A 354 -19.80 1.76 -1.28
CA ILE A 354 -20.71 0.74 -0.78
C ILE A 354 -22.15 1.15 -1.09
N GLY A 355 -22.91 0.25 -1.71
CA GLY A 355 -24.32 0.49 -2.08
C GLY A 355 -24.54 1.69 -3.01
N THR A 356 -23.47 2.20 -3.63
CA THR A 356 -23.50 3.41 -4.46
C THR A 356 -23.16 3.05 -5.90
N GLY A 357 -24.07 3.38 -6.82
CA GLY A 357 -23.81 3.26 -8.26
C GLY A 357 -23.12 4.52 -8.79
N PHE A 358 -22.25 4.33 -9.78
CA PHE A 358 -21.65 5.42 -10.54
C PHE A 358 -22.21 5.39 -11.96
N SER A 359 -23.11 6.31 -12.27
CA SER A 359 -23.74 6.42 -13.59
C SER A 359 -22.84 7.10 -14.63
N GLY A 360 -21.78 7.78 -14.16
CA GLY A 360 -20.93 8.63 -14.99
C GLY A 360 -21.29 10.11 -14.89
N GLY A 361 -22.30 10.47 -14.09
CA GLY A 361 -22.65 11.86 -13.82
C GLY A 361 -21.62 12.54 -12.92
N TYR A 362 -21.07 13.69 -13.33
CA TYR A 362 -19.89 14.26 -12.63
C TYR A 362 -20.16 14.68 -11.19
N HIS A 363 -21.41 15.02 -10.86
CA HIS A 363 -21.84 15.32 -9.50
C HIS A 363 -21.57 14.17 -8.50
N GLU A 364 -21.47 12.92 -8.96
CA GLU A 364 -21.15 11.74 -8.15
C GLU A 364 -19.68 11.73 -7.71
N TYR A 365 -18.78 12.39 -8.44
CA TYR A 365 -17.33 12.35 -8.21
C TYR A 365 -16.79 13.58 -7.47
N PHE A 366 -17.49 14.72 -7.59
CA PHE A 366 -17.05 16.02 -7.05
C PHE A 366 -18.01 16.58 -6.00
N GLY A 367 -19.03 15.82 -5.62
CA GLY A 367 -19.99 16.18 -4.58
C GLY A 367 -19.46 15.99 -3.15
N PRO A 368 -20.32 16.21 -2.13
CA PRO A 368 -19.95 16.12 -0.71
C PRO A 368 -19.57 14.71 -0.25
N GLY A 369 -19.81 13.69 -1.08
CA GLY A 369 -19.38 12.32 -0.82
C GLY A 369 -17.88 12.08 -1.05
N ALA A 370 -17.17 13.00 -1.71
CA ALA A 370 -15.75 12.86 -1.96
C ALA A 370 -14.92 13.13 -0.69
N ASP A 371 -13.97 12.24 -0.39
CA ASP A 371 -13.01 12.44 0.71
C ASP A 371 -11.76 13.18 0.19
N ASN A 372 -11.74 14.49 0.42
CA ASN A 372 -10.64 15.34 -0.02
C ASN A 372 -9.34 15.05 0.75
N GLU A 373 -9.36 14.51 1.98
CA GLU A 373 -8.14 14.18 2.73
C GLU A 373 -7.41 13.03 2.06
N ALA A 374 -8.15 11.98 1.71
CA ALA A 374 -7.61 10.81 1.02
C ALA A 374 -7.18 11.13 -0.43
N ILE A 375 -7.98 11.91 -1.17
CA ILE A 375 -7.62 12.35 -2.52
C ILE A 375 -6.31 13.16 -2.51
N VAL A 376 -6.16 14.07 -1.55
CA VAL A 376 -4.93 14.87 -1.42
C VAL A 376 -3.73 13.98 -1.05
N TYR A 377 -3.90 13.00 -0.17
CA TYR A 377 -2.86 12.01 0.10
C TYR A 377 -2.41 11.29 -1.19
N LEU A 378 -3.34 10.80 -2.01
CA LEU A 378 -3.04 10.13 -3.28
C LEU A 378 -2.32 11.06 -4.27
N MET A 379 -2.71 12.34 -4.33
CA MET A 379 -2.01 13.35 -5.12
C MET A 379 -0.58 13.56 -4.62
N ILE A 380 -0.39 13.76 -3.31
CA ILE A 380 0.95 13.94 -2.71
C ILE A 380 1.82 12.70 -2.92
N ALA A 381 1.25 11.49 -2.78
CA ALA A 381 1.95 10.24 -3.03
C ALA A 381 2.45 10.15 -4.49
N ASN A 382 1.59 10.42 -5.47
CA ASN A 382 1.99 10.40 -6.89
C ASN A 382 2.96 11.53 -7.24
N ASP A 383 2.78 12.74 -6.70
CA ASP A 383 3.72 13.86 -6.88
C ASP A 383 5.12 13.50 -6.38
N MET A 384 5.18 12.91 -5.18
CA MET A 384 6.40 12.47 -4.54
C MET A 384 7.08 11.32 -5.31
N ILE A 385 6.32 10.28 -5.68
CA ILE A 385 6.84 9.13 -6.42
C ILE A 385 7.44 9.57 -7.74
N HIS A 386 6.74 10.38 -8.55
CA HIS A 386 7.22 10.76 -9.88
C HIS A 386 8.32 11.81 -9.86
N GLN A 387 8.40 12.66 -8.83
CA GLN A 387 9.54 13.57 -8.66
C GLN A 387 10.82 12.83 -8.26
N LEU A 388 10.73 11.83 -7.37
CA LEU A 388 11.89 11.11 -6.85
C LEU A 388 12.28 9.91 -7.73
N TYR A 389 11.30 9.29 -8.40
CA TYR A 389 11.43 8.12 -9.26
C TYR A 389 10.61 8.30 -10.56
N PRO A 390 11.09 9.07 -11.54
CA PRO A 390 10.32 9.42 -12.75
C PRO A 390 9.91 8.23 -13.65
N ASN A 391 10.57 7.09 -13.45
CA ASN A 391 10.29 5.84 -14.16
C ASN A 391 9.35 4.92 -13.39
N ALA A 392 9.02 5.24 -12.14
CA ALA A 392 8.08 4.47 -11.36
C ALA A 392 6.70 4.50 -12.02
N LEU A 393 5.96 3.41 -11.85
CA LEU A 393 4.63 3.23 -12.41
C LEU A 393 3.59 3.14 -11.30
N THR A 394 2.53 3.94 -11.35
CA THR A 394 1.43 3.85 -10.39
C THR A 394 0.10 3.47 -11.04
N ILE A 395 -0.57 2.45 -10.49
CA ILE A 395 -1.86 1.95 -10.96
C ILE A 395 -2.90 2.14 -9.86
N ALA A 396 -4.06 2.71 -10.20
CA ALA A 396 -5.19 2.82 -9.28
C ALA A 396 -6.20 1.68 -9.50
N GLU A 397 -6.54 0.98 -8.43
CA GLU A 397 -7.72 0.12 -8.38
C GLU A 397 -8.95 0.96 -8.03
N ASP A 398 -9.58 1.51 -9.07
CA ASP A 398 -10.80 2.31 -8.95
C ASP A 398 -11.91 1.79 -9.86
N VAL A 399 -13.01 1.35 -9.24
CA VAL A 399 -14.24 0.93 -9.93
C VAL A 399 -15.12 2.13 -10.29
N SER A 400 -14.98 3.27 -9.60
CA SER A 400 -15.96 4.37 -9.70
C SER A 400 -16.00 5.02 -11.07
N GLY A 401 -14.84 5.21 -11.70
CA GLY A 401 -14.80 5.98 -12.95
C GLY A 401 -14.16 7.35 -12.83
N MET A 402 -13.53 7.70 -11.70
CA MET A 402 -13.17 9.09 -11.39
C MET A 402 -12.42 9.80 -12.52
N PRO A 403 -12.96 10.90 -13.08
CA PRO A 403 -12.26 11.70 -14.07
C PRO A 403 -10.96 12.30 -13.54
N LEU A 404 -9.94 12.40 -14.40
CA LEU A 404 -8.62 12.94 -14.09
C LEU A 404 -7.77 12.10 -13.11
N LEU A 405 -8.22 10.89 -12.77
CA LEU A 405 -7.47 9.99 -11.89
C LEU A 405 -6.08 9.68 -12.47
N CYS A 406 -6.03 9.39 -13.78
CA CYS A 406 -4.79 9.06 -14.48
C CYS A 406 -4.23 10.22 -15.33
N VAL A 407 -4.43 11.45 -14.86
CA VAL A 407 -3.90 12.67 -15.48
C VAL A 407 -2.80 13.26 -14.56
N PRO A 408 -1.70 13.79 -15.10
CA PRO A 408 -0.66 14.44 -14.29
C PRO A 408 -1.18 15.57 -13.40
N ILE A 409 -0.55 15.77 -12.24
CA ILE A 409 -0.97 16.74 -11.22
C ILE A 409 -0.82 18.18 -11.72
N GLU A 410 0.20 18.45 -12.55
CA GLU A 410 0.41 19.75 -13.20
C GLU A 410 -0.73 20.11 -14.17
N LYS A 411 -1.49 19.10 -14.62
CA LYS A 411 -2.66 19.25 -15.49
C LYS A 411 -3.99 19.15 -14.73
N GLY A 412 -3.95 19.15 -13.40
CA GLY A 412 -5.14 19.12 -12.55
C GLY A 412 -5.68 17.71 -12.24
N GLY A 413 -4.91 16.65 -12.53
CA GLY A 413 -5.28 15.28 -12.17
C GLY A 413 -4.67 14.78 -10.86
N MET A 414 -4.84 13.49 -10.60
CA MET A 414 -4.35 12.82 -9.37
C MET A 414 -2.97 12.18 -9.53
N GLY A 415 -2.45 12.09 -10.76
CA GLY A 415 -1.08 11.67 -11.03
C GLY A 415 -0.86 10.17 -11.19
N PHE A 416 -1.89 9.32 -11.19
CA PHE A 416 -1.72 7.92 -11.53
C PHE A 416 -1.35 7.72 -13.00
N ASP A 417 -0.59 6.67 -13.30
CA ASP A 417 -0.32 6.31 -14.70
C ASP A 417 -1.48 5.56 -15.33
N TYR A 418 -2.00 4.54 -14.65
CA TYR A 418 -3.08 3.69 -15.15
C TYR A 418 -4.17 3.51 -14.10
N ARG A 419 -5.34 3.08 -14.57
CA ARG A 419 -6.38 2.47 -13.75
C ARG A 419 -6.77 1.10 -14.30
N LEU A 420 -7.42 0.30 -13.48
CA LEU A 420 -7.96 -1.01 -13.88
C LEU A 420 -9.30 -0.88 -14.63
N ALA A 421 -9.52 -1.67 -15.67
CA ALA A 421 -10.79 -1.78 -16.41
C ALA A 421 -11.75 -2.78 -15.72
N MET A 422 -12.18 -2.47 -14.49
CA MET A 422 -12.84 -3.43 -13.60
C MET A 422 -14.23 -3.90 -14.09
N ALA A 423 -14.85 -3.21 -15.04
CA ALA A 423 -16.14 -3.63 -15.62
C ALA A 423 -16.02 -4.75 -16.68
N VAL A 424 -14.82 -5.00 -17.21
CA VAL A 424 -14.62 -6.00 -18.29
C VAL A 424 -14.84 -7.44 -17.79
N PRO A 425 -14.30 -7.87 -16.64
CA PRO A 425 -14.56 -9.20 -16.11
C PRO A 425 -16.04 -9.48 -15.81
N ASP A 426 -16.75 -8.50 -15.26
CA ASP A 426 -18.19 -8.62 -14.96
C ASP A 426 -19.01 -8.89 -16.21
N MET A 427 -18.66 -8.23 -17.33
CA MET A 427 -19.30 -8.50 -18.62
C MET A 427 -19.10 -9.95 -19.05
N TRP A 428 -17.87 -10.49 -18.96
CA TRP A 428 -17.60 -11.88 -19.35
C TRP A 428 -18.34 -12.88 -18.46
N ILE A 429 -18.34 -12.69 -17.13
CA ILE A 429 -19.12 -13.54 -16.23
C ILE A 429 -20.59 -13.50 -16.60
N LYS A 430 -21.16 -12.30 -16.78
CA LYS A 430 -22.59 -12.15 -17.08
C LYS A 430 -22.98 -12.87 -18.37
N LEU A 431 -22.16 -12.77 -19.41
CA LEU A 431 -22.37 -13.49 -20.66
C LEU A 431 -22.32 -15.01 -20.45
N LEU A 432 -21.30 -15.51 -19.77
CA LEU A 432 -21.12 -16.96 -19.56
C LEU A 432 -22.16 -17.57 -18.61
N LYS A 433 -22.68 -16.78 -17.67
CA LYS A 433 -23.61 -17.25 -16.63
C LYS A 433 -25.09 -17.10 -17.01
N GLU A 434 -25.44 -16.06 -17.77
CA GLU A 434 -26.84 -15.65 -17.98
C GLU A 434 -27.31 -15.73 -19.43
N LYS A 435 -26.42 -16.04 -20.39
CA LYS A 435 -26.72 -15.99 -21.83
C LYS A 435 -26.24 -17.24 -22.55
N SER A 436 -27.02 -17.73 -23.52
CA SER A 436 -26.49 -18.64 -24.54
C SER A 436 -25.69 -17.89 -25.59
N ASP A 437 -24.79 -18.57 -26.29
CA ASP A 437 -23.87 -17.96 -27.27
C ASP A 437 -24.58 -17.13 -28.35
N ASP A 438 -25.78 -17.55 -28.77
CA ASP A 438 -26.61 -16.86 -29.78
C ASP A 438 -27.29 -15.59 -29.24
N GLU A 439 -27.34 -15.41 -27.93
CA GLU A 439 -27.84 -14.19 -27.27
C GLU A 439 -26.75 -13.14 -27.01
N TRP A 440 -25.49 -13.42 -27.36
CA TRP A 440 -24.39 -12.49 -27.12
C TRP A 440 -24.52 -11.24 -27.99
N ASP A 441 -24.77 -10.09 -27.34
CA ASP A 441 -24.82 -8.79 -28.02
C ASP A 441 -23.40 -8.27 -28.29
N MET A 442 -22.97 -8.38 -29.55
CA MET A 442 -21.67 -7.88 -29.99
C MET A 442 -21.49 -6.38 -29.76
N ASN A 443 -22.56 -5.58 -29.83
CA ASN A 443 -22.46 -4.15 -29.55
C ASN A 443 -22.17 -3.90 -28.07
N ASN A 444 -22.77 -4.68 -27.17
CA ASN A 444 -22.50 -4.58 -25.74
C ASN A 444 -21.05 -4.98 -25.40
N ILE A 445 -20.51 -6.01 -26.07
CA ILE A 445 -19.11 -6.42 -25.92
C ILE A 445 -18.18 -5.30 -26.36
N VAL A 446 -18.36 -4.78 -27.58
CA VAL A 446 -17.56 -3.68 -28.11
C VAL A 446 -17.69 -2.44 -27.24
N HIS A 447 -18.90 -2.11 -26.78
CA HIS A 447 -19.15 -0.98 -25.91
C HIS A 447 -18.36 -1.11 -24.61
N THR A 448 -18.47 -2.22 -23.88
CA THR A 448 -17.76 -2.40 -22.60
C THR A 448 -16.24 -2.32 -22.76
N LEU A 449 -15.69 -2.95 -23.81
CA LEU A 449 -14.23 -2.95 -24.05
C LEU A 449 -13.70 -1.57 -24.49
N THR A 450 -14.54 -0.70 -25.04
CA THR A 450 -14.14 0.61 -25.57
C THR A 450 -14.63 1.80 -24.74
N ASN A 451 -15.58 1.60 -23.82
CA ASN A 451 -16.17 2.62 -22.96
C ASN A 451 -15.22 3.01 -21.83
N ARG A 452 -14.23 3.84 -22.19
CA ARG A 452 -13.22 4.37 -21.29
C ARG A 452 -12.86 5.80 -21.67
N ARG A 453 -12.25 6.52 -20.73
CA ARG A 453 -11.77 7.89 -20.97
C ARG A 453 -10.52 7.82 -21.85
N TYR A 454 -10.64 8.23 -23.12
CA TYR A 454 -9.58 8.08 -24.12
C TYR A 454 -8.21 8.70 -23.71
N ARG A 455 -8.23 9.77 -22.92
CA ARG A 455 -7.02 10.49 -22.47
C ARG A 455 -6.38 9.91 -21.20
N GLU A 456 -6.96 8.86 -20.63
CA GLU A 456 -6.49 8.19 -19.41
C GLU A 456 -6.15 6.74 -19.73
N LYS A 457 -4.97 6.27 -19.33
CA LYS A 457 -4.53 4.92 -19.66
C LYS A 457 -5.24 3.90 -18.76
N THR A 458 -5.54 2.74 -19.31
CA THR A 458 -6.25 1.66 -18.60
C THR A 458 -5.54 0.33 -18.81
N VAL A 459 -5.39 -0.46 -17.75
CA VAL A 459 -5.01 -1.87 -17.82
C VAL A 459 -6.30 -2.69 -17.90
N SER A 460 -6.44 -3.47 -18.96
CA SER A 460 -7.59 -4.34 -19.17
C SER A 460 -7.20 -5.80 -18.97
N TYR A 461 -8.12 -6.57 -18.38
CA TYR A 461 -8.01 -7.98 -18.08
C TYR A 461 -9.39 -8.62 -18.23
N ALA A 462 -9.43 -9.91 -18.59
CA ALA A 462 -10.68 -10.63 -18.82
C ALA A 462 -11.24 -11.27 -17.55
N GLU A 463 -10.36 -11.62 -16.62
CA GLU A 463 -10.66 -12.22 -15.32
C GLU A 463 -9.63 -11.74 -14.28
N SER A 464 -9.97 -11.77 -13.00
CA SER A 464 -9.13 -11.29 -11.91
C SER A 464 -9.15 -12.19 -10.68
N HIS A 465 -8.25 -11.89 -9.74
CA HIS A 465 -8.25 -12.53 -8.43
C HIS A 465 -9.51 -12.21 -7.61
N ASP A 466 -10.18 -11.07 -7.81
CA ASP A 466 -11.44 -10.73 -7.10
C ASP A 466 -12.51 -11.80 -7.31
N GLN A 467 -12.64 -12.28 -8.55
CA GLN A 467 -13.55 -13.36 -8.92
C GLN A 467 -13.20 -14.65 -8.16
N ALA A 468 -11.91 -14.94 -8.00
CA ALA A 468 -11.45 -16.07 -7.20
C ALA A 468 -11.71 -15.89 -5.68
N LEU A 469 -11.69 -14.66 -5.17
CA LEU A 469 -11.95 -14.37 -3.75
C LEU A 469 -13.42 -14.48 -3.36
N VAL A 470 -14.34 -14.00 -4.22
CA VAL A 470 -15.79 -14.05 -3.94
C VAL A 470 -16.43 -15.41 -4.26
N GLY A 471 -15.61 -16.40 -4.65
CA GLY A 471 -16.06 -17.76 -4.94
C GLY A 471 -16.70 -17.92 -6.32
N ASP A 472 -16.37 -17.05 -7.27
CA ASP A 472 -16.71 -17.23 -8.68
C ASP A 472 -15.79 -18.28 -9.34
N LYS A 473 -16.13 -18.69 -10.57
CA LYS A 473 -15.33 -19.61 -11.38
C LYS A 473 -14.38 -18.84 -12.30
N THR A 474 -13.25 -19.43 -12.62
CA THR A 474 -12.38 -18.93 -13.72
C THR A 474 -13.14 -19.00 -15.05
N LEU A 475 -12.76 -18.20 -16.05
CA LEU A 475 -13.39 -18.25 -17.37
C LEU A 475 -13.27 -19.65 -18.00
N ALA A 476 -12.13 -20.32 -17.80
CA ALA A 476 -11.93 -21.70 -18.23
C ALA A 476 -12.95 -22.66 -17.62
N PHE A 477 -13.23 -22.53 -16.31
CA PHE A 477 -14.18 -23.39 -15.61
C PHE A 477 -15.64 -22.99 -15.85
N TRP A 478 -15.92 -21.73 -16.21
CA TRP A 478 -17.21 -21.31 -16.77
C TRP A 478 -17.48 -21.95 -18.14
N LEU A 479 -16.46 -22.09 -18.99
CA LEU A 479 -16.58 -22.64 -20.35
C LEU A 479 -16.64 -24.17 -20.38
N MET A 480 -15.83 -24.85 -19.55
CA MET A 480 -15.62 -26.30 -19.64
C MET A 480 -16.21 -27.08 -18.45
N ASP A 481 -16.43 -26.42 -17.31
CA ASP A 481 -16.90 -27.02 -16.06
C ASP A 481 -16.15 -28.35 -15.76
N LYS A 482 -16.87 -29.40 -15.37
CA LYS A 482 -16.29 -30.72 -15.04
C LYS A 482 -15.54 -31.39 -16.18
N GLU A 483 -15.77 -31.03 -17.45
CA GLU A 483 -15.06 -31.64 -18.60
C GLU A 483 -13.57 -31.25 -18.60
N MET A 484 -13.18 -30.21 -17.88
CA MET A 484 -11.76 -29.89 -17.65
C MET A 484 -11.04 -30.94 -16.80
N CYS A 485 -11.78 -31.70 -15.99
CA CYS A 485 -11.26 -32.68 -15.03
C CYS A 485 -11.33 -34.13 -15.55
N GLU A 486 -11.98 -34.35 -16.69
CA GLU A 486 -12.02 -35.63 -17.42
C GLU A 486 -10.82 -35.72 -18.38
#